data_AF-A0A2E9C8A4-F1
#
_entry.id   AF-A0A2E9C8A4-F1
#
_cell.length_a   1.000
_cell.length_b   1.000
_cell.length_c   1.000
_cell.angle_alpha   90.00
_cell.angle_beta   90.00
_cell.angle_gamma   90.00
#
_symmetry.space_group_name_H-M   'P 1'
#
loop_
_entity.id
_entity.type
_entity.pdbx_description
1 polymer ?
#
loop_
_entity_poly.entity_id
_entity_poly.type
_entity_poly.pdbx_seq_one_letter_code
_entity_poly.pdbx_strand_id
1 'polypeptide(L)'
;MSKIIKYIFSSIFLLFFIFFIYLNFFFNLNNYKNEIENLISEKINYNFKYNGHIEVSYKSSLNAIIPNIEISDIKTKEIIVKIQKLDTDIDFSDFLNDKITINYIVASNVKYYGVDIDNTIIETYSILKNQQYPNTKKRQKNFTNILNIRGTGNINQTILVVDDIDLETTLIKGTSSGEINLINKNANIRITSMLKEDEVTKQRYANDYPDDLVGEIVPIIISGKLDNPKVNVDIKLLIKKKIVEPLQEKAKEILKKTIEEKIKIELPF
;
A
#
# COMPACT_ATOMS: atom_id res chain seq x y z
N MET A 1 -32.50 -44.99 39.70
CA MET A 1 -32.15 -43.64 39.22
C MET A 1 -30.94 -43.59 38.26
N SER A 2 -29.92 -44.46 38.34
CA SER A 2 -28.70 -44.30 37.52
C SER A 2 -28.85 -44.54 36.00
N LYS A 3 -29.79 -45.40 35.56
CA LYS A 3 -29.97 -45.70 34.13
C LYS A 3 -30.66 -44.55 33.38
N ILE A 4 -31.71 -43.98 33.95
CA ILE A 4 -32.46 -42.86 33.37
C ILE A 4 -31.55 -41.63 33.22
N ILE A 5 -30.74 -41.31 34.24
CA ILE A 5 -29.76 -40.22 34.18
C ILE A 5 -28.72 -40.46 33.08
N LYS A 6 -28.22 -41.70 32.91
CA LYS A 6 -27.30 -42.05 31.82
C LYS A 6 -27.92 -41.86 30.44
N TYR A 7 -29.18 -42.25 30.25
CA TYR A 7 -29.87 -42.06 28.97
C TYR A 7 -30.12 -40.58 28.65
N ILE A 8 -30.45 -39.76 29.66
CA ILE A 8 -30.62 -38.31 29.50
C ILE A 8 -29.29 -37.65 29.09
N PHE A 9 -28.19 -37.95 29.80
CA PHE A 9 -26.87 -37.43 29.45
C PHE A 9 -26.41 -37.87 28.06
N SER A 10 -26.63 -39.13 27.70
CA SER A 10 -26.30 -39.65 26.36
C SER A 10 -27.10 -38.94 25.26
N SER A 11 -28.36 -38.59 25.52
CA SER A 11 -29.21 -37.89 24.56
C SER A 11 -28.81 -36.43 24.39
N ILE A 12 -28.46 -35.73 25.48
CA ILE A 12 -27.90 -34.37 25.43
C ILE A 12 -26.57 -34.34 24.68
N PHE A 13 -25.69 -35.30 24.95
CA PHE A 13 -24.41 -35.42 24.25
C PHE A 13 -24.62 -35.67 22.75
N LEU A 14 -25.55 -36.53 22.37
CA LEU A 14 -25.90 -36.76 20.97
C LEU A 14 -26.43 -35.48 20.30
N LEU A 15 -27.26 -34.70 20.99
CA LEU A 15 -27.78 -33.43 20.49
C LEU A 15 -26.68 -32.41 20.28
N PHE A 16 -25.76 -32.28 21.24
CA PHE A 16 -24.56 -31.44 21.12
C PHE A 16 -23.65 -31.92 19.99
N PHE A 17 -23.50 -33.23 19.81
CA PHE A 17 -22.69 -33.80 18.73
C PHE A 17 -23.31 -33.52 17.36
N ILE A 18 -24.63 -33.66 17.21
CA ILE A 18 -25.35 -33.30 15.98
C ILE A 18 -25.29 -31.79 15.73
N PHE A 19 -25.46 -30.96 16.77
CA PHE A 19 -25.34 -29.52 16.67
C PHE A 19 -23.91 -29.09 16.31
N PHE A 20 -22.90 -29.76 16.86
CA PHE A 20 -21.49 -29.54 16.53
C PHE A 20 -21.19 -29.95 15.09
N ILE A 21 -21.68 -31.10 14.63
CA ILE A 21 -21.59 -31.51 13.22
C ILE A 21 -22.29 -30.48 12.33
N TYR A 22 -23.50 -30.04 12.72
CA TYR A 22 -24.27 -29.03 11.97
C TYR A 22 -23.50 -27.71 11.88
N LEU A 23 -22.96 -27.19 12.99
CA LEU A 23 -22.15 -25.98 13.00
C LEU A 23 -20.95 -26.09 12.06
N ASN A 24 -20.21 -27.20 12.10
CA ASN A 24 -19.03 -27.41 11.25
C ASN A 24 -19.40 -27.60 9.76
N PHE A 25 -20.55 -28.20 9.46
CA PHE A 25 -20.98 -28.45 8.07
C PHE A 25 -21.69 -27.25 7.43
N PHE A 26 -22.48 -26.48 8.20
CA PHE A 26 -23.25 -25.34 7.70
C PHE A 26 -22.50 -24.01 7.77
N PHE A 27 -21.59 -23.78 8.73
CA PHE A 27 -20.84 -22.53 8.83
C PHE A 27 -19.49 -22.57 8.11
N ASN A 28 -19.45 -23.11 6.88
CA ASN A 28 -18.32 -22.89 5.99
C ASN A 28 -18.57 -21.61 5.18
N LEU A 29 -17.82 -20.54 5.47
CA LEU A 29 -17.93 -19.24 4.79
C LEU A 29 -17.80 -19.36 3.27
N ASN A 30 -17.08 -20.37 2.78
CA ASN A 30 -16.92 -20.60 1.35
C ASN A 30 -18.22 -20.98 0.63
N ASN A 31 -19.23 -21.48 1.36
CA ASN A 31 -20.56 -21.75 0.79
C ASN A 31 -21.38 -20.47 0.55
N TYR A 32 -20.99 -19.35 1.17
CA TYR A 32 -21.69 -18.07 1.12
C TYR A 32 -20.93 -17.01 0.30
N LYS A 33 -20.14 -17.46 -0.68
CA LYS A 33 -19.25 -16.59 -1.45
C LYS A 33 -19.99 -15.40 -2.06
N ASN A 34 -21.11 -15.64 -2.74
CA ASN A 34 -21.85 -14.60 -3.43
C ASN A 34 -22.45 -13.59 -2.44
N GLU A 35 -22.93 -14.06 -1.31
CA GLU A 35 -23.49 -13.26 -0.22
C GLU A 35 -22.41 -12.37 0.40
N ILE A 36 -21.22 -12.91 0.64
CA ILE A 36 -20.07 -12.16 1.14
C ILE A 36 -19.65 -11.10 0.12
N GLU A 37 -19.53 -11.46 -1.16
CA GLU A 37 -19.17 -10.52 -2.23
C GLU A 37 -20.18 -9.37 -2.33
N ASN A 38 -21.47 -9.68 -2.31
CA ASN A 38 -22.54 -8.68 -2.37
C ASN A 38 -22.55 -7.79 -1.13
N LEU A 39 -22.45 -8.37 0.06
CA LEU A 39 -22.47 -7.63 1.33
C LEU A 39 -21.29 -6.66 1.42
N ILE A 40 -20.07 -7.12 1.12
CA ILE A 40 -18.90 -6.26 1.13
C ILE A 40 -19.05 -5.17 0.06
N SER A 41 -19.48 -5.54 -1.15
CA SER A 41 -19.66 -4.58 -2.25
C SER A 41 -20.60 -3.43 -1.89
N GLU A 42 -21.73 -3.76 -1.25
CA GLU A 42 -22.69 -2.78 -0.75
C GLU A 42 -22.06 -1.86 0.30
N LYS A 43 -21.32 -2.43 1.27
CA LYS A 43 -20.70 -1.66 2.37
C LYS A 43 -19.60 -0.72 1.90
N ILE A 44 -18.78 -1.14 0.94
CA ILE A 44 -17.68 -0.31 0.44
C ILE A 44 -18.10 0.58 -0.74
N ASN A 45 -19.29 0.38 -1.29
CA ASN A 45 -19.77 1.04 -2.51
C ASN A 45 -18.76 0.89 -3.68
N TYR A 46 -18.30 -0.34 -3.88
CA TYR A 46 -17.46 -0.81 -5.00
C TYR A 46 -17.84 -2.28 -5.30
N ASN A 47 -17.54 -2.83 -6.48
CA ASN A 47 -17.69 -4.28 -6.65
C ASN A 47 -16.46 -4.97 -6.05
N PHE A 48 -16.67 -5.75 -5.00
CA PHE A 48 -15.70 -6.63 -4.38
C PHE A 48 -15.90 -8.06 -4.86
N LYS A 49 -14.81 -8.71 -5.28
CA LYS A 49 -14.77 -10.13 -5.60
C LYS A 49 -13.53 -10.77 -5.00
N TYR A 50 -13.59 -12.06 -4.73
CA TYR A 50 -12.42 -12.83 -4.36
C TYR A 50 -12.41 -14.20 -5.06
N ASN A 51 -11.25 -14.84 -5.17
CA ASN A 51 -11.16 -16.16 -5.78
C ASN A 51 -10.27 -17.12 -4.99
N GLY A 52 -10.82 -18.29 -4.68
CA GLY A 52 -10.21 -19.28 -3.78
C GLY A 52 -11.02 -19.42 -2.50
N HIS A 53 -10.44 -20.14 -1.54
CA HIS A 53 -11.07 -20.37 -0.25
C HIS A 53 -10.62 -19.33 0.77
N ILE A 54 -11.59 -18.76 1.49
CA ILE A 54 -11.32 -17.96 2.68
C ILE A 54 -11.08 -18.92 3.84
N GLU A 55 -10.02 -18.66 4.58
CA GLU A 55 -9.74 -19.30 5.87
C GLU A 55 -10.05 -18.30 6.97
N VAL A 56 -10.93 -18.68 7.91
CA VAL A 56 -11.25 -17.86 9.07
C VAL A 56 -11.06 -18.69 10.32
N SER A 57 -10.47 -18.06 11.34
CA SER A 57 -10.45 -18.63 12.68
C SER A 57 -10.71 -17.53 13.70
N TYR A 58 -11.28 -17.93 14.84
CA TYR A 58 -11.58 -17.03 15.93
C TYR A 58 -11.05 -17.63 17.23
N LYS A 59 -10.25 -16.87 17.97
CA LYS A 59 -9.78 -17.23 19.32
C LYS A 59 -10.14 -16.12 20.31
N SER A 60 -9.36 -15.05 20.28
CA SER A 60 -9.60 -13.79 20.99
C SER A 60 -9.86 -12.63 20.01
N SER A 61 -9.42 -12.80 18.77
CA SER A 61 -9.58 -11.91 17.65
C SER A 61 -9.99 -12.73 16.42
N LEU A 62 -10.48 -12.04 15.39
CA LEU A 62 -10.87 -12.63 14.13
C LEU A 62 -9.68 -12.64 13.16
N ASN A 63 -9.17 -13.83 12.87
CA ASN A 63 -8.17 -14.03 11.83
C ASN A 63 -8.85 -14.41 10.52
N ALA A 64 -8.50 -13.72 9.44
CA ALA A 64 -9.00 -14.06 8.10
C ALA A 64 -7.89 -13.99 7.05
N ILE A 65 -7.81 -15.03 6.22
CA ILE A 65 -6.97 -15.10 5.03
C ILE A 65 -7.88 -15.16 3.80
N ILE A 66 -7.76 -14.15 2.93
CA ILE A 66 -8.59 -13.98 1.74
C ILE A 66 -7.68 -13.96 0.50
N PRO A 67 -7.83 -14.92 -0.43
CA PRO A 67 -7.03 -14.97 -1.64
C PRO A 67 -7.68 -14.20 -2.80
N ASN A 68 -6.83 -13.66 -3.67
CA ASN A 68 -7.15 -13.09 -4.98
C ASN A 68 -8.35 -12.13 -4.96
N ILE A 69 -8.24 -11.06 -4.16
CA ILE A 69 -9.24 -10.00 -4.10
C ILE A 69 -9.12 -9.11 -5.34
N GLU A 70 -10.26 -8.72 -5.89
CA GLU A 70 -10.40 -7.69 -6.90
C GLU A 70 -11.48 -6.69 -6.47
N ILE A 71 -11.14 -5.41 -6.46
CA ILE A 71 -12.08 -4.31 -6.20
C ILE A 71 -12.16 -3.46 -7.46
N SER A 72 -13.37 -3.17 -7.92
CA SER A 72 -13.63 -2.37 -9.12
C SER A 72 -14.72 -1.32 -8.88
N ASP A 73 -14.70 -0.25 -9.67
CA ASP A 73 -15.74 0.77 -9.64
C ASP A 73 -17.10 0.18 -10.06
N ILE A 74 -18.18 0.58 -9.37
CA ILE A 74 -19.53 0.09 -9.70
C ILE A 74 -19.99 0.58 -11.08
N LYS A 75 -19.63 1.80 -11.45
CA LYS A 75 -20.11 2.47 -12.68
C LYS A 75 -19.20 2.18 -13.86
N THR A 76 -17.90 2.43 -13.74
CA THR A 76 -16.95 2.29 -14.86
C THR A 76 -16.50 0.85 -15.07
N LYS A 77 -16.66 -0.01 -14.05
CA LYS A 77 -16.13 -1.38 -14.00
C LYS A 77 -14.60 -1.45 -14.06
N GLU A 78 -13.92 -0.31 -13.95
CA GLU A 78 -12.46 -0.26 -13.90
C GLU A 78 -11.98 -0.85 -12.58
N ILE A 79 -10.88 -1.59 -12.66
CA ILE A 79 -10.27 -2.22 -11.49
C ILE A 79 -9.50 -1.15 -10.73
N ILE A 80 -9.77 -1.05 -9.43
CA ILE A 80 -9.13 -0.11 -8.51
C ILE A 80 -8.00 -0.81 -7.76
N VAL A 81 -8.24 -2.04 -7.30
CA VAL A 81 -7.22 -2.82 -6.59
C VAL A 81 -7.30 -4.29 -6.94
N LYS A 82 -6.13 -4.93 -7.01
CA LYS A 82 -5.99 -6.38 -6.95
C LYS A 82 -5.06 -6.74 -5.80
N ILE A 83 -5.40 -7.75 -5.00
CA ILE A 83 -4.57 -8.25 -3.90
C ILE A 83 -4.48 -9.77 -4.04
N GLN A 84 -3.26 -10.33 -4.12
CA GLN A 84 -3.11 -11.78 -4.24
C GLN A 84 -3.47 -12.50 -2.95
N LYS A 85 -3.01 -11.98 -1.81
CA LYS A 85 -3.31 -12.52 -0.49
C LYS A 85 -3.49 -11.38 0.49
N LEU A 86 -4.60 -11.41 1.21
CA LEU A 86 -4.86 -10.57 2.37
C LEU A 86 -4.91 -11.45 3.61
N ASP A 87 -4.14 -11.13 4.63
CA ASP A 87 -4.05 -11.84 5.90
C ASP A 87 -4.29 -10.80 7.02
N THR A 88 -5.28 -11.03 7.86
CA THR A 88 -5.76 -10.04 8.81
C THR A 88 -6.00 -10.66 10.17
N ASP A 89 -5.79 -9.87 11.21
CA ASP A 89 -6.20 -10.16 12.59
C ASP A 89 -6.85 -8.91 13.19
N ILE A 90 -8.13 -9.03 13.50
CA ILE A 90 -8.97 -7.91 13.94
C ILE A 90 -9.58 -8.24 15.30
N ASP A 91 -9.35 -7.37 16.27
CA ASP A 91 -9.95 -7.44 17.59
C ASP A 91 -11.18 -6.52 17.67
N PHE A 92 -12.31 -7.12 18.04
CA PHE A 92 -13.60 -6.47 18.22
C PHE A 92 -13.99 -6.32 19.70
N SER A 93 -13.08 -6.60 20.64
CA SER A 93 -13.33 -6.55 22.08
C SER A 93 -13.93 -5.21 22.54
N ASP A 94 -13.47 -4.10 21.96
CA ASP A 94 -13.91 -2.74 22.26
C ASP A 94 -14.97 -2.19 21.28
N PHE A 95 -15.60 -3.04 20.47
CA PHE A 95 -16.57 -2.61 19.45
C PHE A 95 -17.77 -1.84 20.04
N LEU A 96 -18.18 -2.15 21.28
CA LEU A 96 -19.26 -1.44 21.98
C LEU A 96 -18.95 0.04 22.24
N ASN A 97 -17.67 0.43 22.18
CA ASN A 97 -17.22 1.81 22.29
C ASN A 97 -16.91 2.44 20.93
N ASP A 98 -17.43 1.84 19.84
CA ASP A 98 -17.14 2.20 18.44
C ASP A 98 -15.64 2.13 18.09
N LYS A 99 -14.91 1.20 18.74
CA LYS A 99 -13.49 0.96 18.50
C LYS A 99 -13.24 -0.43 17.95
N ILE A 100 -12.43 -0.51 16.91
CA ILE A 100 -11.95 -1.77 16.36
C ILE A 100 -10.44 -1.69 16.24
N THR A 101 -9.75 -2.69 16.79
CA THR A 101 -8.29 -2.76 16.74
C THR A 101 -7.87 -3.71 15.63
N ILE A 102 -7.00 -3.25 14.74
CA ILE A 102 -6.37 -4.07 13.71
C ILE A 102 -5.00 -4.49 14.26
N ASN A 103 -4.94 -5.69 14.84
CA ASN A 103 -3.70 -6.26 15.37
C ASN A 103 -2.65 -6.40 14.27
N TYR A 104 -3.06 -6.86 13.08
CA TYR A 104 -2.29 -6.71 11.87
C TYR A 104 -3.15 -6.82 10.60
N ILE A 105 -2.65 -6.22 9.52
CA ILE A 105 -3.06 -6.47 8.14
C ILE A 105 -1.80 -6.71 7.31
N VAL A 106 -1.80 -7.77 6.51
CA VAL A 106 -0.73 -8.07 5.55
C VAL A 106 -1.36 -8.30 4.18
N ALA A 107 -0.95 -7.50 3.20
CA ALA A 107 -1.39 -7.63 1.82
C ALA A 107 -0.18 -7.89 0.91
N SER A 108 -0.22 -8.99 0.17
CA SER A 108 0.87 -9.41 -0.72
C SER A 108 0.49 -9.22 -2.18
N ASN A 109 1.46 -8.76 -2.98
CA ASN A 109 1.35 -8.53 -4.43
C ASN A 109 0.10 -7.72 -4.79
N VAL A 110 0.00 -6.53 -4.22
CA VAL A 110 -1.07 -5.58 -4.47
C VAL A 110 -0.78 -4.79 -5.75
N LYS A 111 -1.79 -4.66 -6.62
CA LYS A 111 -1.79 -3.70 -7.73
C LYS A 111 -2.83 -2.65 -7.43
N TYR A 112 -2.38 -1.42 -7.22
CA TYR A 112 -3.25 -0.29 -6.92
C TYR A 112 -3.32 0.64 -8.12
N TYR A 113 -4.49 0.73 -8.75
CA TYR A 113 -4.71 1.52 -9.95
C TYR A 113 -5.08 2.97 -9.62
N GLY A 114 -4.83 3.88 -10.56
CA GLY A 114 -5.09 5.32 -10.40
C GLY A 114 -3.84 6.13 -10.00
N VAL A 115 -2.80 5.46 -9.50
CA VAL A 115 -1.55 6.09 -9.03
C VAL A 115 -0.37 5.16 -9.25
N ASP A 116 0.75 5.70 -9.75
CA ASP A 116 2.04 5.01 -9.84
C ASP A 116 3.09 5.77 -9.01
N ILE A 117 3.31 5.34 -7.76
CA ILE A 117 4.26 5.97 -6.83
C ILE A 117 5.68 5.90 -7.39
N ASP A 118 6.09 4.73 -7.89
CA ASP A 118 7.44 4.49 -8.37
C ASP A 118 7.75 5.39 -9.57
N ASN A 119 6.79 5.49 -10.51
CA ASN A 119 6.94 6.38 -11.65
C ASN A 119 6.90 7.86 -11.24
N THR A 120 6.08 8.24 -10.26
CA THR A 120 6.02 9.62 -9.75
C THR A 120 7.37 10.04 -9.16
N ILE A 121 8.06 9.15 -8.44
CA ILE A 121 9.42 9.40 -7.93
C ILE A 121 10.39 9.62 -9.08
N ILE A 122 10.39 8.73 -10.08
CA ILE A 122 11.29 8.82 -11.23
C ILE A 122 11.04 10.09 -12.04
N GLU A 123 9.78 10.43 -12.31
CA GLU A 123 9.39 11.65 -13.02
C GLU A 123 9.84 12.90 -12.26
N THR A 124 9.54 12.97 -10.96
CA THR A 124 9.96 14.09 -10.10
C THR A 124 11.48 14.25 -10.12
N TYR A 125 12.21 13.14 -10.01
CA TYR A 125 13.67 13.13 -10.08
C TYR A 125 14.21 13.64 -11.43
N SER A 126 13.71 13.11 -12.56
CA SER A 126 14.16 13.50 -13.90
C SER A 126 13.90 14.98 -14.20
N ILE A 127 12.73 15.50 -13.82
CA ILE A 127 12.37 16.92 -13.97
C ILE A 127 13.34 17.79 -13.17
N LEU A 128 13.62 17.44 -11.92
CA LEU A 128 14.53 18.22 -11.08
C LEU A 128 15.99 18.17 -11.56
N LYS A 129 16.39 17.08 -12.21
CA LYS A 129 17.73 16.94 -12.83
C LYS A 129 17.83 17.62 -14.21
N ASN A 130 16.76 18.26 -14.67
CA ASN A 130 16.67 18.84 -16.02
C ASN A 130 17.01 17.84 -17.13
N GLN A 131 16.69 16.56 -16.90
CA GLN A 131 16.82 15.50 -17.90
C GLN A 131 15.51 15.37 -18.65
N GLN A 132 15.57 15.09 -19.96
CA GLN A 132 14.36 14.76 -20.70
C GLN A 132 13.76 13.49 -20.10
N TYR A 133 12.55 13.61 -19.58
CA TYR A 133 11.78 12.46 -19.15
C TYR A 133 11.54 11.56 -20.38
N PRO A 134 11.95 10.28 -20.36
CA PRO A 134 11.73 9.38 -21.48
C PRO A 134 10.22 9.34 -21.78
N ASN A 135 9.89 9.68 -23.02
CA ASN A 135 8.56 9.85 -23.57
C ASN A 135 7.51 8.94 -22.90
N THR A 136 6.48 9.56 -22.33
CA THR A 136 5.36 9.04 -21.51
C THR A 136 4.63 7.81 -22.07
N LYS A 137 4.90 7.40 -23.30
CA LYS A 137 4.28 6.25 -23.97
C LYS A 137 4.85 4.88 -23.57
N LYS A 138 6.04 4.80 -22.96
CA LYS A 138 6.64 3.50 -22.56
C LYS A 138 6.19 2.97 -21.18
N ARG A 139 5.57 3.79 -20.34
CA ARG A 139 5.12 3.43 -18.98
C ARG A 139 3.64 3.72 -18.78
N GLN A 140 2.79 3.23 -19.68
CA GLN A 140 1.31 3.38 -19.66
C GLN A 140 0.61 2.62 -18.52
N LYS A 141 1.25 2.44 -17.36
CA LYS A 141 0.67 1.72 -16.23
C LYS A 141 0.36 2.74 -15.16
N ASN A 142 -0.90 3.18 -15.10
CA ASN A 142 -1.37 4.02 -14.01
C ASN A 142 -1.66 3.17 -12.76
N PHE A 143 -0.68 2.40 -12.30
CA PHE A 143 -0.80 1.60 -11.10
C PHE A 143 0.53 1.37 -10.40
N THR A 144 0.49 1.30 -9.08
CA THR A 144 1.62 0.95 -8.24
C THR A 144 1.64 -0.56 -8.02
N ASN A 145 2.79 -1.20 -8.26
CA ASN A 145 3.02 -2.58 -7.85
C ASN A 145 3.62 -2.59 -6.46
N ILE A 146 2.81 -3.01 -5.49
CA ILE A 146 3.20 -3.12 -4.09
C ILE A 146 3.42 -4.59 -3.80
N LEU A 147 4.65 -4.97 -3.49
CA LEU A 147 5.04 -6.35 -3.23
C LEU A 147 4.49 -6.81 -1.89
N ASN A 148 4.59 -5.95 -0.87
CA ASN A 148 4.10 -6.23 0.46
C ASN A 148 3.65 -4.95 1.16
N ILE A 149 2.53 -5.03 1.88
CA ILE A 149 2.08 -4.04 2.85
C ILE A 149 1.84 -4.79 4.14
N ARG A 150 2.41 -4.33 5.25
CA ARG A 150 2.09 -4.85 6.58
C ARG A 150 1.84 -3.67 7.51
N GLY A 151 0.75 -3.67 8.26
CA GLY A 151 0.53 -2.61 9.23
C GLY A 151 -0.39 -2.99 10.36
N THR A 152 -0.53 -2.05 11.27
CA THR A 152 -1.45 -2.09 12.42
C THR A 152 -2.26 -0.79 12.45
N GLY A 153 -3.40 -0.80 13.12
CA GLY A 153 -4.18 0.43 13.23
C GLY A 153 -5.42 0.30 14.08
N ASN A 154 -6.10 1.42 14.24
CA ASN A 154 -7.28 1.54 15.07
C ASN A 154 -8.37 2.26 14.29
N ILE A 155 -9.56 1.68 14.26
CA ILE A 155 -10.75 2.35 13.75
C ILE A 155 -11.49 2.91 14.94
N ASN A 156 -11.56 4.23 15.02
CA ASN A 156 -12.37 4.93 16.00
C ASN A 156 -13.51 5.62 15.24
N GLN A 157 -14.74 5.16 15.47
CA GLN A 157 -15.93 5.57 14.72
C GLN A 157 -15.77 5.33 13.22
N THR A 158 -15.32 6.33 12.48
CA THR A 158 -15.20 6.32 11.02
C THR A 158 -13.80 6.69 10.54
N ILE A 159 -12.86 6.89 11.46
CA ILE A 159 -11.47 7.22 11.12
C ILE A 159 -10.62 6.00 11.42
N LEU A 160 -10.02 5.45 10.38
CA LEU A 160 -8.94 4.50 10.49
C LEU A 160 -7.65 5.29 10.68
N VAL A 161 -7.06 5.18 11.86
CA VAL A 161 -5.70 5.65 12.15
C VAL A 161 -4.77 4.47 11.91
N VAL A 162 -3.76 4.67 11.09
CA VAL A 162 -2.74 3.67 10.81
C VAL A 162 -1.43 4.15 11.40
N ASP A 163 -0.98 3.44 12.44
CA ASP A 163 0.12 3.87 13.31
C ASP A 163 1.47 3.56 12.66
N ASP A 164 1.65 2.32 12.21
CA ASP A 164 2.84 1.86 11.51
C ASP A 164 2.47 0.90 10.37
N ILE A 165 2.92 1.23 9.16
CA ILE A 165 2.80 0.39 7.97
C ILE A 165 4.19 0.23 7.33
N ASP A 166 4.68 -1.00 7.24
CA ASP A 166 5.75 -1.37 6.33
C ASP A 166 5.22 -1.50 4.91
N LEU A 167 5.83 -0.78 3.98
CA LEU A 167 5.47 -0.76 2.56
C LEU A 167 6.67 -1.10 1.71
N GLU A 168 6.50 -2.06 0.79
CA GLU A 168 7.48 -2.38 -0.23
C GLU A 168 6.85 -2.32 -1.62
N THR A 169 7.32 -1.40 -2.46
CA THR A 169 6.98 -1.33 -3.88
C THR A 169 8.06 -2.01 -4.73
N THR A 170 7.99 -1.82 -6.04
CA THR A 170 9.07 -2.26 -6.91
C THR A 170 10.34 -1.42 -6.72
N LEU A 171 10.21 -0.11 -6.57
CA LEU A 171 11.35 0.82 -6.47
C LEU A 171 11.81 1.07 -5.03
N ILE A 172 10.87 1.15 -4.08
CA ILE A 172 11.14 1.62 -2.72
C ILE A 172 10.74 0.62 -1.65
N LYS A 173 11.35 0.77 -0.49
CA LYS A 173 10.89 0.23 0.79
C LYS A 173 10.77 1.37 1.79
N GLY A 174 9.78 1.32 2.68
CA GLY A 174 9.59 2.40 3.63
C GLY A 174 8.57 2.07 4.71
N THR A 175 8.41 3.01 5.63
CA THR A 175 7.35 3.00 6.64
C THR A 175 6.36 4.10 6.35
N SER A 176 5.12 3.93 6.77
CA SER A 176 4.09 4.95 6.61
C SER A 176 3.10 4.97 7.77
N SER A 177 2.51 6.13 7.96
CA SER A 177 1.48 6.38 8.96
C SER A 177 0.51 7.44 8.44
N GLY A 178 -0.69 7.47 9.01
CA GLY A 178 -1.70 8.44 8.61
C GLY A 178 -3.09 8.04 9.00
N GLU A 179 -4.04 8.66 8.30
CA GLU A 179 -5.46 8.49 8.59
C GLU A 179 -6.27 8.31 7.31
N ILE A 180 -7.35 7.55 7.41
CA ILE A 180 -8.34 7.36 6.36
C ILE A 180 -9.72 7.58 6.97
N ASN A 181 -10.48 8.51 6.41
CA ASN A 181 -11.89 8.66 6.74
C ASN A 181 -12.72 7.67 5.91
N LEU A 182 -13.32 6.70 6.58
CA LEU A 182 -14.04 5.58 5.95
C LEU A 182 -15.39 5.99 5.34
N ILE A 183 -15.95 7.15 5.71
CA ILE A 183 -17.20 7.67 5.12
C ILE A 183 -16.91 8.33 3.77
N ASN A 184 -16.04 9.35 3.77
CA ASN A 184 -15.77 10.13 2.57
C ASN A 184 -14.63 9.57 1.72
N LYS A 185 -13.97 8.51 2.21
CA LYS A 185 -12.86 7.79 1.56
C LYS A 185 -11.63 8.69 1.31
N ASN A 186 -11.45 9.75 2.09
CA ASN A 186 -10.24 10.56 2.01
C ASN A 186 -9.13 9.94 2.86
N ALA A 187 -7.94 9.84 2.27
CA ALA A 187 -6.72 9.44 2.94
C ALA A 187 -5.78 10.64 3.08
N ASN A 188 -4.96 10.60 4.13
CA ASN A 188 -3.80 11.46 4.31
C ASN A 188 -2.69 10.61 4.94
N ILE A 189 -1.80 10.10 4.09
CA ILE A 189 -0.77 9.13 4.45
C ILE A 189 0.59 9.73 4.15
N ARG A 190 1.50 9.62 5.10
CA ARG A 190 2.91 9.99 4.94
C ARG A 190 3.74 8.73 4.88
N ILE A 191 4.58 8.63 3.86
CA ILE A 191 5.50 7.52 3.65
C ILE A 191 6.92 8.08 3.74
N THR A 192 7.73 7.47 4.60
CA THR A 192 9.17 7.69 4.67
C THR A 192 9.83 6.50 3.99
N SER A 193 10.43 6.73 2.82
CA SER A 193 10.93 5.63 1.99
C SER A 193 12.40 5.79 1.60
N MET A 194 13.01 4.69 1.18
CA MET A 194 14.34 4.65 0.57
C MET A 194 14.28 3.78 -0.69
N LEU A 195 15.13 4.08 -1.66
CA LEU A 195 15.29 3.22 -2.84
C LEU A 195 15.80 1.83 -2.43
N LYS A 196 15.30 0.81 -3.12
CA LYS A 196 15.86 -0.53 -3.05
C LYS A 196 17.14 -0.59 -3.88
N GLU A 197 18.21 -1.11 -3.29
CA GLU A 197 19.56 -1.12 -3.88
C GLU A 197 19.95 -2.46 -4.52
N ASP A 198 19.04 -3.44 -4.51
CA ASP A 198 19.28 -4.76 -5.08
C ASP A 198 19.40 -4.74 -6.61
N GLU A 199 20.12 -5.72 -7.16
CA GLU A 199 20.37 -5.82 -8.60
C GLU A 199 19.08 -5.97 -9.42
N VAL A 200 18.06 -6.65 -8.88
CA VAL A 200 16.79 -6.87 -9.58
C VAL A 200 16.07 -5.53 -9.80
N THR A 201 16.05 -4.68 -8.78
CA THR A 201 15.48 -3.33 -8.86
C THR A 201 16.27 -2.47 -9.85
N LYS A 202 17.60 -2.41 -9.70
CA LYS A 202 18.45 -1.60 -10.59
C LYS A 202 18.31 -2.03 -12.06
N GLN A 203 18.34 -3.33 -12.34
CA GLN A 203 18.14 -3.85 -13.70
C GLN A 203 16.76 -3.54 -14.26
N ARG A 204 15.71 -3.54 -13.43
CA ARG A 204 14.34 -3.24 -13.87
C ARG A 204 14.18 -1.79 -14.34
N TYR A 205 14.81 -0.84 -13.66
CA TYR A 205 14.74 0.58 -14.03
C TYR A 205 15.87 1.03 -14.95
N ALA A 206 16.97 0.28 -15.03
CA ALA A 206 18.12 0.54 -15.88
C ALA A 206 18.57 2.01 -15.79
N ASN A 207 18.63 2.72 -16.91
CA ASN A 207 19.06 4.12 -16.98
C ASN A 207 18.12 5.11 -16.27
N ASP A 208 16.90 4.70 -15.93
CA ASP A 208 15.91 5.52 -15.25
C ASP A 208 15.97 5.35 -13.72
N TYR A 209 16.87 4.51 -13.20
CA TYR A 209 17.06 4.32 -11.76
C TYR A 209 17.63 5.61 -11.12
N PRO A 210 17.05 6.14 -10.04
CA PRO A 210 17.51 7.39 -9.45
C PRO A 210 18.76 7.22 -8.56
N ASP A 211 19.93 6.97 -9.15
CA ASP A 211 21.18 6.70 -8.39
C ASP A 211 21.52 7.77 -7.33
N ASP A 212 21.22 9.04 -7.59
CA ASP A 212 21.51 10.14 -6.66
C ASP A 212 20.65 10.12 -5.38
N LEU A 213 19.54 9.36 -5.39
CA LEU A 213 18.64 9.16 -4.23
C LEU A 213 19.02 7.93 -3.39
N VAL A 214 20.03 7.16 -3.78
CA VAL A 214 20.47 5.99 -3.04
C VAL A 214 20.98 6.39 -1.65
N GLY A 215 20.54 5.65 -0.62
CA GLY A 215 20.83 5.94 0.79
C GLY A 215 20.11 7.17 1.36
N GLU A 216 19.28 7.85 0.57
CA GLU A 216 18.55 9.04 1.01
C GLU A 216 17.09 8.73 1.32
N ILE A 217 16.52 9.51 2.24
CA ILE A 217 15.10 9.48 2.53
C ILE A 217 14.36 10.18 1.39
N VAL A 218 13.35 9.50 0.85
CA VAL A 218 12.39 10.00 -0.14
C VAL A 218 11.03 10.10 0.57
N PRO A 219 10.64 11.29 1.05
CA PRO A 219 9.34 11.51 1.67
C PRO A 219 8.24 11.57 0.61
N ILE A 220 7.14 10.88 0.86
CA ILE A 220 5.99 10.82 -0.05
C ILE A 220 4.72 11.10 0.75
N ILE A 221 3.85 11.92 0.19
CA ILE A 221 2.53 12.23 0.75
C ILE A 221 1.47 11.74 -0.22
N ILE A 222 0.58 10.88 0.27
CA ILE A 222 -0.62 10.43 -0.44
C ILE A 222 -1.82 11.11 0.21
N SER A 223 -2.60 11.87 -0.58
CA SER A 223 -3.74 12.61 -0.05
C SER A 223 -4.92 12.64 -1.00
N GLY A 224 -6.14 12.83 -0.47
CA GLY A 224 -7.37 12.91 -1.26
C GLY A 224 -8.14 11.58 -1.26
N LYS A 225 -9.06 11.41 -2.21
CA LYS A 225 -9.93 10.23 -2.24
C LYS A 225 -9.16 8.98 -2.64
N LEU A 226 -9.49 7.84 -2.04
CA LEU A 226 -8.87 6.55 -2.35
C LEU A 226 -9.06 6.13 -3.83
N ASP A 227 -10.16 6.45 -4.48
CA ASP A 227 -10.34 6.14 -5.90
C ASP A 227 -9.46 6.97 -6.85
N ASN A 228 -8.94 8.10 -6.39
CA ASN A 228 -8.07 8.97 -7.17
C ASN A 228 -7.15 9.81 -6.26
N PRO A 229 -6.16 9.17 -5.60
CA PRO A 229 -5.31 9.86 -4.65
C PRO A 229 -4.28 10.71 -5.38
N LYS A 230 -3.89 11.83 -4.75
CA LYS A 230 -2.76 12.66 -5.19
C LYS A 230 -1.50 12.19 -4.49
N VAL A 231 -0.41 12.05 -5.25
CA VAL A 231 0.91 11.74 -4.73
C VAL A 231 1.83 12.93 -4.91
N ASN A 232 2.54 13.26 -3.84
CA ASN A 232 3.57 14.28 -3.83
C ASN A 232 4.86 13.69 -3.28
N VAL A 233 5.99 13.94 -3.95
CA VAL A 233 7.31 13.43 -3.60
C VAL A 233 8.21 14.62 -3.26
N ASP A 234 8.63 14.73 -1.99
CA ASP A 234 9.38 15.88 -1.51
C ASP A 234 10.89 15.65 -1.52
N ILE A 235 11.46 15.60 -2.73
CA ILE A 235 12.92 15.44 -2.95
C ILE A 235 13.61 16.72 -3.44
N LYS A 236 12.88 17.84 -3.50
CA LYS A 236 13.37 19.10 -4.09
C LYS A 236 14.62 19.63 -3.38
N LEU A 237 14.61 19.62 -2.04
CA LEU A 237 15.75 20.09 -1.24
C LEU A 237 16.97 19.18 -1.40
N LEU A 238 16.74 17.87 -1.47
CA LEU A 238 17.79 16.87 -1.65
C LEU A 238 18.52 17.06 -2.98
N ILE A 239 17.75 17.19 -4.08
CA ILE A 239 18.29 17.39 -5.42
C ILE A 239 19.01 18.73 -5.53
N LYS A 240 18.46 19.80 -4.94
CA LYS A 240 19.11 21.10 -4.91
C LYS A 240 20.52 21.00 -4.30
N LYS A 241 20.63 20.36 -3.13
CA LYS A 241 21.88 20.22 -2.38
C LYS A 241 22.89 19.30 -3.06
N LYS A 242 22.46 18.12 -3.53
CA LYS A 242 23.38 17.10 -4.06
C LYS A 242 23.77 17.30 -5.52
N ILE A 243 22.90 17.90 -6.33
CA ILE A 243 23.08 17.94 -7.78
C ILE A 243 23.21 19.38 -8.27
N VAL A 244 22.22 20.23 -7.96
CA VAL A 244 22.13 21.57 -8.54
C VAL A 244 23.27 22.46 -8.04
N GLU A 245 23.50 22.50 -6.73
CA GLU A 245 24.55 23.33 -6.11
C GLU A 245 25.96 22.96 -6.61
N PRO A 246 26.40 21.69 -6.62
CA PRO A 246 27.72 21.32 -7.16
C PRO A 246 27.90 21.64 -8.65
N LEU A 247 26.84 21.50 -9.46
CA LEU A 247 26.91 21.84 -10.89
C LEU A 247 27.03 23.36 -11.09
N GLN A 248 26.30 24.15 -10.31
CA GLN A 248 26.39 25.61 -10.34
C GLN A 248 27.78 26.10 -9.94
N GLU A 249 28.38 25.53 -8.88
CA GLU A 249 29.73 25.87 -8.45
C GLU A 249 30.78 25.50 -9.52
N LYS A 250 30.69 24.31 -10.11
CA LYS A 250 31.57 23.91 -11.23
C LYS A 250 31.42 24.84 -12.43
N ALA A 251 30.20 25.23 -12.79
CA ALA A 251 29.95 26.14 -13.89
C ALA A 251 30.54 27.54 -13.63
N LYS A 252 30.39 28.07 -12.41
CA LYS A 252 31.03 29.34 -12.00
C LYS A 252 32.56 29.25 -12.07
N GLU A 253 33.14 28.15 -11.60
CA GLU A 253 34.59 27.94 -11.62
C GLU A 253 35.14 27.90 -13.06
N ILE A 254 34.46 27.18 -13.96
CA ILE A 254 34.81 27.13 -15.39
C ILE A 254 34.70 28.54 -16.00
N LEU A 255 33.60 29.25 -15.76
CA LEU A 255 33.40 30.60 -16.30
C LEU A 255 34.51 31.55 -15.84
N LYS A 256 34.88 31.48 -14.55
CA LYS A 256 35.96 32.27 -13.97
C LYS A 256 37.30 31.97 -14.66
N LYS A 257 37.66 30.68 -14.81
CA LYS A 257 38.90 30.27 -15.49
C LYS A 257 38.95 30.77 -16.94
N THR A 258 37.86 30.62 -17.69
CA THR A 258 37.80 31.07 -19.10
C THR A 258 37.91 32.59 -19.23
N ILE A 259 37.32 33.36 -18.30
CA ILE A 259 37.46 34.82 -18.27
C ILE A 259 38.91 35.20 -17.93
N GLU A 260 39.52 34.58 -16.93
CA GLU A 260 40.93 34.82 -16.54
C GLU A 260 41.91 34.49 -17.67
N GLU A 261 41.68 33.39 -18.40
CA GLU A 261 42.46 33.00 -19.57
C GLU A 261 42.32 34.03 -20.72
N LYS A 262 41.10 34.49 -21.01
CA LYS A 262 40.88 35.50 -22.07
C LYS A 262 41.52 36.85 -21.73
N ILE A 263 41.41 37.31 -20.48
CA ILE A 263 42.03 38.57 -20.04
C ILE A 263 43.56 38.49 -20.12
N LYS A 264 44.17 37.32 -19.83
CA LYS A 264 45.61 37.10 -20.00
C LYS A 264 46.07 37.09 -21.47
N ILE A 265 45.20 36.74 -22.41
CA ILE A 265 45.52 36.72 -23.85
C ILE A 265 45.37 38.12 -24.48
N GLU A 266 44.45 38.95 -23.99
CA GLU A 266 44.18 40.31 -24.51
C GLU A 266 45.07 41.42 -23.93
N LEU A 267 45.83 41.16 -22.87
CA LEU A 267 46.81 42.09 -22.33
C LEU A 267 48.23 41.69 -22.78
N PRO A 268 48.73 42.20 -23.92
CA PRO A 268 50.16 42.16 -24.19
C PRO A 268 50.83 43.10 -23.19
N PHE A 269 51.79 42.59 -22.43
CA PHE A 269 52.86 43.45 -21.93
C PHE A 269 53.75 43.86 -23.11
#